data_AF-T1BCP6-F1
#
_entry.id   AF-T1BCP6-F1
#
_cell.length_a   1.000
_cell.length_b   1.000
_cell.length_c   1.000
_cell.angle_alpha   90.00
_cell.angle_beta   90.00
_cell.angle_gamma   90.00
#
_symmetry.space_group_name_H-M   'P 1'
#
loop_
_entity.id
_entity.type
_entity.pdbx_description
1 polymer ?
#
loop_
_entity_poly.entity_id
_entity_poly.type
_entity_poly.pdbx_seq_one_letter_code
_entity_poly.pdbx_strand_id
1 'polypeptide(L)'
;MITSPPPLGRYGEFGGRFVPETVMPALGELEGAAVEAFADPQFLAELAGLHADYAGRSTPCYFAARLSAHAGVPIWLKREDLLHTGAHKLNNALGQLLLARRMGKRRIVAETGAGQHGLATATACALFGIQCVVYMGEEDMRRQAV
;
A
#
# COMPACT_ATOMS: atom_id res chain seq x y z
N MET A 1 6.11 16.15 4.27
CA MET A 1 6.13 15.83 5.71
C MET A 1 5.06 14.79 5.96
N ILE A 2 5.39 13.65 6.58
CA ILE A 2 4.38 12.79 7.20
C ILE A 2 3.94 13.55 8.45
N THR A 3 2.75 14.14 8.42
CA THR A 3 2.16 14.76 9.60
C THR A 3 1.90 13.68 10.64
N SER A 4 2.34 13.88 11.89
CA SER A 4 1.94 12.99 12.99
C SER A 4 0.43 12.79 12.97
N PRO A 5 -0.07 11.55 13.17
CA PRO A 5 -1.51 11.32 13.16
C PRO A 5 -2.17 12.23 14.19
N PRO A 6 -3.33 12.83 13.87
CA PRO A 6 -4.06 13.64 14.83
C PRO A 6 -4.43 12.79 16.05
N PRO A 7 -4.64 13.39 17.24
CA PRO A 7 -5.05 12.66 18.43
C PRO A 7 -6.22 11.71 18.13
N LEU A 8 -6.09 10.45 18.57
CA LEU A 8 -7.06 9.37 18.33
C LEU A 8 -7.31 9.01 16.86
N GLY A 9 -6.51 9.52 15.91
CA GLY A 9 -6.68 9.28 14.48
C GLY A 9 -7.91 9.96 13.86
N ARG A 10 -8.35 11.09 14.43
CA ARG A 10 -9.52 11.84 13.93
C ARG A 10 -9.15 13.01 13.03
N TYR A 11 -9.83 13.09 11.89
CA TYR A 11 -9.75 14.20 10.93
C TYR A 11 -11.11 14.93 10.92
N GLY A 12 -11.25 15.93 11.80
CA GLY A 12 -12.57 16.52 12.09
C GLY A 12 -13.50 15.49 12.75
N GLU A 13 -14.68 15.30 12.18
CA GLU A 13 -15.64 14.28 12.65
C GLU A 13 -15.32 12.85 12.17
N PHE A 14 -14.46 12.70 11.16
CA PHE A 14 -14.14 11.43 10.51
C PHE A 14 -12.91 10.73 11.12
N GLY A 15 -12.78 9.43 10.88
CA GLY A 15 -11.68 8.61 11.41
C GLY A 15 -11.98 8.09 12.83
N GLY A 16 -10.94 7.87 13.63
CA GLY A 16 -11.06 7.22 14.94
C GLY A 16 -10.84 5.70 14.88
N ARG A 17 -11.06 5.04 16.03
CA ARG A 17 -10.85 3.60 16.21
C ARG A 17 -12.16 2.95 16.68
N PHE A 18 -12.89 2.35 15.74
CA PHE A 18 -14.16 1.65 16.00
C PHE A 18 -13.97 0.16 15.83
N VAL A 19 -13.16 -0.44 16.71
CA VAL A 19 -12.80 -1.85 16.68
C VAL A 19 -13.04 -2.48 18.04
N PRO A 20 -13.18 -3.83 18.13
CA PRO A 20 -13.23 -4.51 19.41
C PRO A 20 -11.98 -4.24 20.26
N GLU A 21 -12.16 -4.18 21.58
CA GLU A 21 -11.07 -3.95 22.55
C GLU A 21 -9.90 -4.90 22.35
N THR A 22 -10.17 -6.15 21.97
CA THR A 22 -9.16 -7.18 21.72
C THR A 22 -8.17 -6.83 20.60
N VAL A 23 -8.51 -5.88 19.72
CA VAL A 23 -7.66 -5.44 18.60
C VAL A 23 -6.85 -4.18 18.95
N MET A 24 -7.25 -3.45 19.99
CA MET A 24 -6.60 -2.19 20.38
C MET A 24 -5.09 -2.31 20.66
N PRO A 25 -4.59 -3.36 21.35
CA PRO A 25 -3.15 -3.54 21.56
C PRO A 25 -2.36 -3.67 20.26
N ALA A 26 -2.90 -4.38 19.26
CA ALA A 26 -2.23 -4.57 17.97
C ALA A 26 -2.17 -3.26 17.17
N LEU A 27 -3.21 -2.42 17.25
CA LEU A 27 -3.20 -1.09 16.62
C LEU A 27 -2.18 -0.15 17.28
N GLY A 28 -2.05 -0.22 18.62
CA GLY A 28 -1.06 0.57 19.36
C GLY A 28 0.38 0.16 19.01
N GLU A 29 0.66 -1.15 18.93
CA GLU A 29 1.96 -1.67 18.50
C GLU A 29 2.30 -1.21 17.07
N LEU A 30 1.34 -1.29 16.15
CA LEU A 30 1.51 -0.88 14.76
C LEU A 30 1.78 0.64 14.65
N GLU A 31 1.01 1.46 15.36
CA GLU A 31 1.18 2.92 15.35
C GLU A 31 2.56 3.32 15.89
N GLY A 32 2.98 2.76 17.03
CA GLY A 32 4.30 3.01 17.61
C GLY A 32 5.42 2.64 16.64
N ALA A 33 5.38 1.43 16.09
CA ALA A 33 6.38 0.96 15.14
C ALA A 33 6.41 1.81 13.86
N ALA A 34 5.26 2.25 13.36
CA ALA A 34 5.17 3.11 12.18
C ALA A 34 5.81 4.49 12.45
N VAL A 35 5.50 5.11 13.60
CA VAL A 35 6.08 6.41 13.98
C VAL A 35 7.61 6.32 14.06
N GLU A 36 8.14 5.29 14.71
CA GLU A 36 9.58 5.06 14.80
C GLU A 36 10.22 4.81 13.43
N ALA A 37 9.59 3.97 12.60
CA ALA A 37 10.10 3.64 11.27
C ALA A 37 10.12 4.87 10.34
N PHE A 38 9.09 5.71 10.36
CA PHE A 38 9.05 6.91 9.52
C PHE A 38 9.96 8.04 10.00
N ALA A 39 10.43 7.99 11.26
CA ALA A 39 11.48 8.87 11.78
C ALA A 39 12.90 8.37 11.45
N ASP A 40 13.05 7.11 11.04
CA ASP A 40 14.34 6.47 10.76
C ASP A 40 14.75 6.69 9.28
N PRO A 41 15.85 7.44 9.01
CA PRO A 41 16.32 7.67 7.64
C PRO A 41 16.72 6.40 6.90
N GLN A 42 17.16 5.34 7.61
CA GLN A 42 17.54 4.07 6.98
C GLN A 42 16.31 3.34 6.45
N PHE A 43 15.21 3.34 7.21
CA PHE A 43 13.93 2.79 6.77
C PHE A 43 13.41 3.51 5.53
N LEU A 44 13.47 4.85 5.52
CA LEU A 44 13.06 5.66 4.37
C LEU A 44 13.94 5.42 3.15
N ALA A 45 15.26 5.29 3.33
CA ALA A 45 16.19 5.00 2.25
C ALA A 45 15.94 3.61 1.64
N GLU A 46 15.71 2.58 2.47
CA GLU A 46 15.38 1.25 1.98
C GLU A 46 14.04 1.24 1.23
N LEU A 47 13.01 1.90 1.77
CA LEU A 47 11.72 2.02 1.08
C LEU A 47 11.86 2.75 -0.26
N ALA A 48 12.67 3.81 -0.32
CA ALA A 48 12.95 4.54 -1.55
C ALA A 48 13.69 3.68 -2.58
N GLY A 49 14.66 2.85 -2.15
CA GLY A 49 15.35 1.88 -3.00
C GLY A 49 14.38 0.84 -3.57
N LEU A 50 13.51 0.27 -2.74
CA LEU A 50 12.46 -0.65 -3.20
C LEU A 50 11.50 0.01 -4.20
N HIS A 51 11.14 1.27 -3.95
CA HIS A 51 10.30 2.04 -4.84
C HIS A 51 10.97 2.28 -6.20
N ALA A 52 12.25 2.63 -6.22
CA ALA A 52 12.98 2.88 -7.46
C ALA A 52 13.28 1.58 -8.22
N ASP A 53 13.95 0.65 -7.56
CA ASP A 53 14.61 -0.49 -8.20
C ASP A 53 13.69 -1.69 -8.38
N TYR A 54 12.69 -1.85 -7.50
CA TYR A 54 11.75 -2.98 -7.56
C TYR A 54 10.37 -2.59 -8.10
N ALA A 55 9.79 -1.49 -7.61
CA ALA A 55 8.45 -1.06 -8.04
C ALA A 55 8.45 -0.33 -9.40
N GLY A 56 9.57 0.27 -9.80
CA GLY A 56 9.70 1.03 -11.05
C GLY A 56 9.29 2.50 -10.94
N ARG A 57 9.44 3.13 -9.77
CA ARG A 57 9.21 4.56 -9.58
C ARG A 57 10.42 5.38 -10.07
N SER A 58 10.23 6.62 -10.51
CA SER A 58 8.95 7.34 -10.65
C SER A 58 8.18 6.94 -11.91
N THR A 59 6.86 6.93 -11.83
CA THR A 59 5.98 6.73 -13.00
C THR A 59 5.81 8.03 -13.79
N PRO A 60 5.71 7.99 -15.12
CA PRO A 60 5.56 9.19 -15.94
C PRO A 60 4.19 9.87 -15.79
N CYS A 61 4.15 11.18 -16.02
CA CYS A 61 2.92 11.93 -16.29
C CYS A 61 2.77 12.08 -17.81
N TYR A 62 1.87 11.32 -18.41
CA TYR A 62 1.71 11.27 -19.86
C TYR A 62 0.65 12.26 -20.34
N PHE A 63 1.01 13.16 -21.27
CA PHE A 63 0.04 14.05 -21.91
C PHE A 63 -0.80 13.30 -22.95
N ALA A 64 -2.10 13.14 -22.69
CA ALA A 64 -2.99 12.35 -23.53
C ALA A 64 -3.59 13.19 -24.66
N ALA A 65 -2.78 13.58 -25.66
CA ALA A 65 -3.13 14.55 -26.70
C ALA A 65 -4.49 14.30 -27.39
N ARG A 66 -4.81 13.04 -27.76
CA ARG A 66 -6.10 12.71 -28.40
C ARG A 66 -7.29 12.88 -27.47
N LEU A 67 -7.12 12.51 -26.19
CA LEU A 67 -8.16 12.67 -25.18
C LEU A 67 -8.34 14.16 -24.84
N SER A 68 -7.25 14.92 -24.77
CA SER A 68 -7.28 16.37 -24.59
C SER A 68 -8.04 17.06 -25.73
N ALA A 69 -7.79 16.67 -26.98
CA ALA A 69 -8.50 17.21 -28.13
C ALA A 69 -10.00 16.87 -28.11
N HIS A 70 -10.35 15.67 -27.67
CA HIS A 70 -11.75 15.25 -27.52
C HIS A 70 -12.48 16.00 -26.39
N ALA A 71 -11.81 16.21 -25.26
CA ALA A 71 -12.39 16.86 -24.08
C ALA A 71 -12.34 18.40 -24.10
N GLY A 72 -11.56 18.99 -25.01
CA GLY A 72 -11.35 20.44 -25.10
C GLY A 72 -10.47 21.04 -24.00
N VAL A 73 -9.83 20.20 -23.17
CA VAL A 73 -8.97 20.62 -22.05
C VAL A 73 -7.70 19.74 -21.97
N PRO A 74 -6.55 20.24 -21.48
CA PRO A 74 -5.36 19.42 -21.31
C PRO A 74 -5.57 18.29 -20.29
N ILE A 75 -5.38 17.04 -20.72
CA ILE A 75 -5.48 15.86 -19.85
C ILE A 75 -4.12 15.17 -19.74
N TRP A 76 -3.69 14.94 -18.50
CA TRP A 76 -2.47 14.22 -18.13
C TRP A 76 -2.82 12.97 -17.34
N LEU A 77 -2.18 11.85 -17.67
CA LEU A 77 -2.36 10.57 -17.00
C LEU A 77 -1.14 10.28 -16.13
N LYS A 78 -1.33 10.18 -14.81
CA LYS A 78 -0.31 9.68 -13.90
C LYS A 78 -0.24 8.15 -14.03
N ARG A 79 0.83 7.64 -14.65
CA ARG A 79 0.93 6.26 -15.14
C ARG A 79 1.27 5.22 -14.05
N GLU A 80 0.48 5.17 -12.97
CA GLU A 80 0.65 4.13 -11.94
C GLU A 80 0.34 2.71 -12.44
N ASP A 81 -0.25 2.58 -13.63
CA ASP A 81 -0.40 1.31 -14.35
C ASP A 81 0.94 0.69 -14.78
N LEU A 82 2.01 1.49 -14.84
CA LEU A 82 3.35 1.02 -15.20
C LEU A 82 4.17 0.49 -14.02
N LEU A 83 3.66 0.59 -12.80
CA LEU A 83 4.34 0.00 -11.65
C LEU A 83 4.42 -1.53 -11.82
N HIS A 84 5.42 -2.13 -11.20
CA HIS A 84 5.41 -3.57 -10.99
C HIS A 84 4.08 -3.98 -10.31
N THR A 85 3.53 -5.12 -10.70
CA THR A 85 2.14 -5.57 -10.45
C THR A 85 1.02 -4.76 -11.10
N GLY A 86 1.31 -3.71 -11.87
CA GLY A 86 0.33 -2.99 -12.71
C GLY A 86 -0.59 -2.01 -11.99
N ALA A 87 -0.33 -1.69 -10.72
CA ALA A 87 -1.18 -0.78 -9.95
C ALA A 87 -0.43 -0.07 -8.80
N HIS A 88 -0.97 1.08 -8.38
CA HIS A 88 -0.47 1.87 -7.26
C HIS A 88 -0.43 1.16 -5.89
N LYS A 89 -1.08 -0.01 -5.76
CA LYS A 89 -1.17 -0.76 -4.50
C LYS A 89 0.17 -1.31 -4.03
N LEU A 90 1.10 -1.57 -4.96
CA LEU A 90 2.46 -2.03 -4.62
C LEU A 90 3.21 -1.01 -3.75
N ASN A 91 2.98 0.29 -3.97
CA ASN A 91 3.61 1.37 -3.20
C ASN A 91 3.38 1.19 -1.68
N ASN A 92 2.13 0.90 -1.28
CA ASN A 92 1.74 0.68 0.11
C ASN A 92 2.18 -0.70 0.62
N ALA A 93 2.03 -1.75 -0.20
CA ALA A 93 2.42 -3.11 0.18
C ALA A 93 3.91 -3.17 0.57
N LEU A 94 4.81 -2.57 -0.23
CA LEU A 94 6.24 -2.53 0.08
C LEU A 94 6.52 -1.85 1.43
N GLY A 95 5.88 -0.71 1.71
CA GLY A 95 6.04 0.00 2.97
C GLY A 95 5.54 -0.79 4.17
N GLN A 96 4.34 -1.36 4.09
CA GLN A 96 3.78 -2.15 5.19
C GLN A 96 4.56 -3.43 5.46
N LEU A 97 5.07 -4.10 4.42
CA LEU A 97 5.83 -5.32 4.62
C LEU A 97 7.25 -5.06 5.11
N LEU A 98 7.87 -3.95 4.67
CA LEU A 98 9.12 -3.49 5.27
C LEU A 98 8.94 -3.21 6.77
N LEU A 99 7.83 -2.57 7.14
CA LEU A 99 7.45 -2.35 8.55
C LEU A 99 7.21 -3.67 9.28
N ALA A 100 6.44 -4.59 8.72
CA ALA A 100 6.18 -5.90 9.32
C ALA A 100 7.47 -6.70 9.54
N ARG A 101 8.42 -6.63 8.60
CA ARG A 101 9.77 -7.23 8.74
C ARG A 101 10.53 -6.60 9.91
N ARG A 102 10.49 -5.27 10.05
CA ARG A 102 11.10 -4.54 11.18
C ARG A 102 10.47 -4.94 12.52
N MET A 103 9.15 -5.12 12.54
CA MET A 103 8.40 -5.60 13.70
C MET A 103 8.60 -7.11 13.99
N GLY A 104 9.44 -7.82 13.22
CA GLY A 104 9.70 -9.25 13.39
C GLY A 104 8.52 -10.15 13.04
N LYS A 105 7.50 -9.65 12.33
CA LYS A 105 6.32 -10.43 11.94
C LYS A 105 6.69 -11.36 10.79
N ARG A 106 6.27 -12.62 10.89
CA ARG A 106 6.58 -13.69 9.92
C ARG A 106 5.40 -14.11 9.05
N ARG A 107 4.23 -13.50 9.28
CA ARG A 107 2.99 -13.80 8.57
C ARG A 107 2.21 -12.52 8.33
N ILE A 108 1.71 -12.36 7.11
CA ILE A 108 0.81 -11.30 6.68
C ILE A 108 -0.54 -11.89 6.32
N VAL A 109 -1.59 -11.17 6.70
CA VAL A 109 -2.95 -11.38 6.21
C VAL A 109 -3.36 -10.14 5.44
N ALA A 110 -4.07 -10.33 4.34
CA ALA A 110 -4.73 -9.25 3.61
C ALA A 110 -6.06 -9.76 3.05
N GLU A 111 -6.98 -8.85 2.81
CA GLU A 111 -8.19 -9.09 2.06
C GLU A 111 -8.03 -8.64 0.60
N THR A 112 -8.86 -9.14 -0.31
CA THR A 112 -8.95 -8.57 -1.64
C THR A 112 -10.32 -8.80 -2.26
N GLY A 113 -10.78 -7.83 -3.06
CA GLY A 113 -11.95 -7.96 -3.94
C GLY A 113 -11.47 -8.24 -5.37
N ALA A 114 -11.16 -7.17 -6.13
CA ALA A 114 -10.66 -7.28 -7.50
C ALA A 114 -9.24 -7.90 -7.66
N GLY A 115 -8.66 -8.50 -6.61
CA GLY A 115 -7.38 -9.21 -6.66
C GLY A 115 -6.11 -8.35 -6.63
N GLN A 116 -6.15 -7.11 -7.08
CA GLN A 116 -4.95 -6.25 -7.19
C GLN A 116 -4.24 -5.98 -5.84
N HIS A 117 -5.00 -5.86 -4.74
CA HIS A 117 -4.36 -5.73 -3.42
C HIS A 117 -3.70 -7.04 -2.99
N GLY A 118 -4.39 -8.17 -3.17
CA GLY A 118 -3.86 -9.50 -2.88
C GLY A 118 -2.58 -9.78 -3.68
N LEU A 119 -2.57 -9.45 -4.97
CA LEU A 119 -1.39 -9.58 -5.83
C LEU A 119 -0.21 -8.75 -5.33
N ALA A 120 -0.44 -7.46 -5.02
CA ALA A 120 0.61 -6.59 -4.50
C ALA A 120 1.18 -7.09 -3.16
N THR A 121 0.31 -7.50 -2.24
CA THR A 121 0.70 -8.04 -0.93
C THR A 121 1.46 -9.35 -1.07
N ALA A 122 0.98 -10.28 -1.90
CA ALA A 122 1.65 -11.57 -2.12
C ALA A 122 3.02 -11.38 -2.79
N THR A 123 3.13 -10.48 -3.76
CA THR A 123 4.39 -10.12 -4.43
C THR A 123 5.41 -9.59 -3.43
N ALA A 124 5.01 -8.63 -2.60
CA ALA A 124 5.88 -8.08 -1.59
C ALA A 124 6.24 -9.14 -0.52
N CYS A 125 5.31 -10.03 -0.14
CA CYS A 125 5.59 -11.11 0.82
C CYS A 125 6.64 -12.08 0.28
N ALA A 126 6.54 -12.44 -1.01
CA ALA A 126 7.54 -13.26 -1.69
C ALA A 126 8.92 -12.59 -1.70
N LEU A 127 8.98 -11.27 -1.96
CA LEU A 127 10.23 -10.49 -1.92
C LEU A 127 10.90 -10.56 -0.54
N PHE A 128 10.14 -10.43 0.54
CA PHE A 128 10.69 -10.40 1.91
C PHE A 128 10.77 -11.78 2.58
N GLY A 129 10.35 -12.86 1.92
CA GLY A 129 10.31 -14.20 2.52
C GLY A 129 9.33 -14.33 3.68
N ILE A 130 8.20 -13.62 3.62
CA ILE A 130 7.17 -13.61 4.66
C ILE A 130 5.97 -14.47 4.22
N GLN A 131 5.40 -15.27 5.13
CA GLN A 131 4.21 -16.07 4.80
C GLN A 131 3.02 -15.16 4.51
N CYS A 132 2.32 -15.38 3.39
CA CYS A 132 1.17 -14.58 2.98
C CYS A 132 -0.11 -15.42 2.96
N VAL A 133 -1.19 -14.89 3.53
CA VAL A 133 -2.55 -15.43 3.36
C VAL A 133 -3.46 -14.31 2.90
N VAL A 134 -4.09 -14.49 1.74
CA VAL A 134 -5.05 -13.53 1.17
C VAL A 134 -6.45 -14.10 1.27
N TYR A 135 -7.36 -13.36 1.88
CA TYR A 135 -8.78 -13.69 1.94
C TYR A 135 -9.53 -12.98 0.81
N MET A 136 -10.26 -13.73 0.00
CA MET A 136 -11.02 -13.22 -1.14
C MET A 136 -12.43 -13.81 -1.10
N GLY A 137 -13.45 -12.99 -1.33
CA GLY A 137 -14.83 -13.47 -1.37
C GLY A 137 -15.06 -14.43 -2.53
N GLU A 138 -15.88 -15.47 -2.34
CA GLU A 138 -16.11 -16.52 -3.36
C GLU A 138 -16.65 -15.95 -4.68
N GLU A 139 -17.51 -14.92 -4.61
CA GLU A 139 -18.02 -14.26 -5.80
C GLU A 139 -16.95 -13.48 -6.54
N ASP A 140 -16.06 -12.78 -5.82
CA ASP A 140 -14.95 -12.06 -6.43
C ASP A 140 -13.94 -13.03 -7.04
N MET A 141 -13.67 -14.17 -6.38
CA MET A 141 -12.87 -15.26 -6.96
C MET A 141 -13.48 -15.73 -8.28
N ARG A 142 -14.80 -15.91 -8.34
CA ARG A 142 -15.49 -16.31 -9.58
C ARG A 142 -15.41 -15.24 -10.67
N ARG A 143 -15.61 -13.96 -10.33
CA ARG A 143 -15.62 -12.85 -11.29
C ARG A 143 -14.22 -12.52 -11.82
N GLN A 144 -13.19 -12.74 -11.01
CA GLN A 144 -11.79 -12.49 -11.37
C GLN A 144 -11.06 -13.77 -11.78
N ALA A 145 -11.75 -14.91 -11.87
CA ALA A 145 -11.21 -16.10 -12.50
C ALA A 145 -10.97 -15.79 -13.98
N VAL A 146 -9.71 -15.89 -14.40
CA VAL A 146 -9.28 -15.75 -15.79
C VAL A 146 -8.96 -17.12 -16.35
#